data_AF-A0AA88V7P3-F1
#
_entry.id   AF-A0AA88V7P3-F1
#
_cell.length_a   1.000
_cell.length_b   1.000
_cell.length_c   1.000
_cell.angle_alpha   90.00
_cell.angle_beta   90.00
_cell.angle_gamma   90.00
#
_symmetry.space_group_name_H-M   'P 1'
#
loop_
_entity.id
_entity.type
_entity.pdbx_description
1 polymer ?
#
loop_
_entity_poly.entity_id
_entity_poly.type
_entity_poly.pdbx_seq_one_letter_code
_entity_poly.pdbx_strand_id
1 'polypeptide(L)'
;MSKLKIAGAWSGVLEAELDTWTVAMLRQEVARRSDGQPGSINLIFAGKVLKDGDGSQKLSEIGVKNNAKILASRVSADEGKELMAEAERSNRLTRLKAAATSLAMRHLDGSLPVEDFNIELENQSGEKVQMGSETDQRAVMMGLMLHANAKQLIRRTKYKDALEVLAMGEEAFSLCNSSLIEMIDNIPILQIDMVWCYFMLRDISWLSVAGVRLLKAREGIERAHGKEATRVRLLQGGRCPELALHLRLELLEGVVAYHSGQLEKSRSSISSAQAKHLQVPDEALSLLMSMGYQERRAKRALRMNNQDIESAVDFLVEEKARKAQKVKDNIRRQEEILYGKDLAAEALRRNENDIQKALDDLTNPETNSSIQLDIESSKKKRQRVAVDTAINELAAMGFPREAVISAVHEYGTQELARGHLFRQYPNAMVVEDDNDDSTLRPSDRDVEMEDELTGELQRGDVFSDYDIDVTEEGEAIREYLALLTSAENVEQVPASQVIRN
;
A
#
# COMPACT_ATOMS: atom_id res chain seq x y z
N MET A 1 -46.33 42.09 -5.75
CA MET A 1 -46.21 40.66 -6.13
C MET A 1 -45.70 40.54 -7.56
N SER A 2 -44.47 40.07 -7.74
CA SER A 2 -43.89 39.77 -9.04
C SER A 2 -44.00 38.28 -9.32
N LYS A 3 -44.19 37.90 -10.59
CA LYS A 3 -44.35 36.51 -11.01
C LYS A 3 -43.00 35.95 -11.44
N LEU A 4 -42.50 34.92 -10.77
CA LEU A 4 -41.31 34.16 -11.13
C LEU A 4 -41.72 32.87 -11.83
N LYS A 5 -41.07 32.54 -12.94
CA LYS A 5 -41.30 31.28 -13.67
C LYS A 5 -40.21 30.30 -13.27
N ILE A 6 -40.57 29.27 -12.52
CA ILE A 6 -39.64 28.24 -12.06
C ILE A 6 -39.81 27.01 -12.96
N ALA A 7 -38.69 26.41 -13.38
CA ALA A 7 -38.66 25.20 -14.19
C ALA A 7 -37.63 24.21 -13.62
N GLY A 8 -37.86 22.90 -13.79
CA GLY A 8 -36.99 21.83 -13.29
C GLY A 8 -37.64 21.01 -12.17
N ALA A 9 -36.96 20.89 -11.02
CA ALA A 9 -37.40 20.13 -9.84
C ALA A 9 -38.81 20.47 -9.36
N TRP A 10 -39.25 21.71 -9.58
CA TRP A 10 -40.65 22.10 -9.57
C TRP A 10 -40.89 23.09 -10.71
N SER A 11 -41.99 22.90 -11.44
CA SER A 11 -42.35 23.74 -12.58
C SER A 11 -43.65 24.49 -12.29
N GLY A 12 -43.60 25.82 -12.26
CA GLY A 12 -44.76 26.64 -11.91
C GLY A 12 -44.46 28.13 -11.84
N VAL A 13 -45.54 28.92 -11.68
CA VAL A 13 -45.44 30.36 -11.44
C VAL A 13 -45.49 30.61 -9.94
N LEU A 14 -44.47 31.25 -9.40
CA LEU A 14 -44.37 31.65 -8.01
C LEU A 14 -44.56 33.17 -7.90
N GLU A 15 -45.49 33.60 -7.05
CA GLU A 15 -45.64 35.02 -6.72
C GLU A 15 -44.72 35.34 -5.55
N ALA A 16 -43.71 36.17 -5.81
CA ALA A 16 -42.70 36.57 -4.84
C ALA A 16 -42.60 38.10 -4.78
N GLU A 17 -42.26 38.61 -3.60
CA GLU A 17 -41.96 40.03 -3.40
C GLU A 17 -40.46 40.24 -3.54
N LEU A 18 -40.03 40.80 -4.68
CA LEU A 18 -38.61 40.90 -5.06
C LEU A 18 -37.78 41.76 -4.09
N ASP A 19 -38.43 42.67 -3.35
CA ASP A 19 -37.80 43.62 -2.43
C ASP A 19 -37.76 43.13 -0.97
N THR A 20 -38.36 41.98 -0.68
CA THR A 20 -38.40 41.38 0.67
C THR A 20 -37.85 39.95 0.69
N TRP A 21 -37.94 39.22 -0.43
CA TRP A 21 -37.47 37.84 -0.52
C TRP A 21 -35.97 37.75 -0.78
N THR A 22 -35.31 36.80 -0.11
CA THR A 22 -33.92 36.42 -0.34
C THR A 22 -33.80 35.10 -1.12
N VAL A 23 -32.60 34.75 -1.58
CA VAL A 23 -32.33 33.47 -2.28
C VAL A 23 -32.69 32.28 -1.40
N ALA A 24 -32.41 32.35 -0.10
CA ALA A 24 -32.72 31.30 0.86
C ALA A 24 -34.25 31.08 1.00
N MET A 25 -35.03 32.18 1.07
CA MET A 25 -36.49 32.10 1.14
C MET A 25 -37.08 31.51 -0.15
N LEU A 26 -36.54 31.91 -1.31
CA LEU A 26 -36.94 31.34 -2.59
C LEU A 26 -36.60 29.84 -2.68
N ARG A 27 -35.41 29.44 -2.22
CA ARG A 27 -34.97 28.04 -2.17
C ARG A 27 -35.87 27.21 -1.25
N GLN A 28 -36.25 27.76 -0.10
CA GLN A 28 -37.15 27.12 0.87
C GLN A 28 -38.57 26.92 0.30
N GLU A 29 -39.13 27.92 -0.39
CA GLU A 29 -40.48 27.79 -0.98
C GLU A 29 -40.50 26.84 -2.18
N VAL A 30 -39.43 26.79 -2.98
CA VAL A 30 -39.28 25.77 -4.05
C VAL A 30 -39.09 24.38 -3.45
N ALA A 31 -38.38 24.25 -2.33
CA ALA A 31 -38.22 22.99 -1.60
C ALA A 31 -39.55 22.47 -1.05
N ARG A 32 -40.33 23.36 -0.42
CA ARG A 32 -41.66 23.03 0.10
C ARG A 32 -42.62 22.54 -0.99
N ARG A 33 -42.53 23.08 -2.21
CA ARG A 33 -43.40 22.70 -3.34
C ARG A 33 -42.91 21.50 -4.14
N SER A 34 -41.67 21.10 -3.95
CA SER A 34 -41.07 19.94 -4.62
C SER A 34 -40.95 18.71 -3.72
N ASP A 35 -41.48 18.76 -2.49
CA ASP A 35 -41.27 17.72 -1.46
C ASP A 35 -39.77 17.42 -1.22
N GLY A 36 -38.93 18.47 -1.20
CA GLY A 36 -37.48 18.38 -1.02
C GLY A 36 -36.97 19.17 0.18
N GLN A 37 -35.70 18.96 0.55
CA GLN A 37 -35.00 19.76 1.56
C GLN A 37 -34.37 21.01 0.92
N PRO A 38 -34.36 22.19 1.58
CA PRO A 38 -33.75 23.41 1.02
C PRO A 38 -32.30 23.22 0.56
N GLY A 39 -31.50 22.45 1.31
CA GLY A 39 -30.10 22.15 0.95
C GLY A 39 -29.91 21.24 -0.28
N SER A 40 -31.00 20.67 -0.82
CA SER A 40 -30.96 19.77 -1.99
C SER A 40 -31.38 20.45 -3.29
N ILE A 41 -31.61 21.76 -3.29
CA ILE A 41 -32.10 22.51 -4.45
C ILE A 41 -31.12 23.59 -4.83
N ASN A 42 -30.61 23.50 -6.05
CA ASN A 42 -29.82 24.54 -6.69
C ASN A 42 -30.71 25.40 -7.58
N LEU A 43 -30.66 26.72 -7.37
CA LEU A 43 -31.37 27.70 -8.19
C LEU A 43 -30.39 28.32 -9.19
N ILE A 44 -30.74 28.33 -10.46
CA ILE A 44 -29.91 28.85 -11.55
C ILE A 44 -30.68 29.96 -12.25
N PHE A 45 -30.07 31.15 -12.35
CA PHE A 45 -30.61 32.31 -13.05
C PHE A 45 -29.57 32.84 -14.05
N ALA A 46 -29.98 33.04 -15.30
CA ALA A 46 -29.11 33.55 -16.38
C ALA A 46 -27.75 32.82 -16.53
N GLY A 47 -27.73 31.50 -16.30
CA GLY A 47 -26.52 30.66 -16.40
C GLY A 47 -25.61 30.66 -15.17
N LYS A 48 -26.00 31.32 -14.07
CA LYS A 48 -25.23 31.33 -12.81
C LYS A 48 -26.02 30.63 -11.70
N VAL A 49 -25.33 29.78 -10.93
CA VAL A 49 -25.88 29.17 -9.71
C VAL A 49 -25.97 30.24 -8.63
N LEU A 50 -27.18 30.44 -8.09
CA LEU A 50 -27.42 31.35 -6.98
C LEU A 50 -26.90 30.72 -5.69
N LYS A 51 -25.82 31.29 -5.14
CA LYS A 51 -25.29 30.91 -3.83
C LYS A 51 -26.02 31.69 -2.74
N ASP A 52 -26.29 31.01 -1.62
CA ASP A 52 -26.74 31.69 -0.41
C ASP A 52 -25.51 32.41 0.15
N GLY A 53 -25.38 33.71 -0.11
CA GLY A 53 -24.34 34.55 0.49
C GLY A 53 -24.64 34.84 1.97
N ASP A 54 -24.39 36.06 2.44
CA ASP A 54 -24.63 36.51 3.83
C ASP A 54 -26.13 36.56 4.25
N GLY A 55 -27.03 35.93 3.51
CA GLY A 55 -28.46 35.83 3.83
C GLY A 55 -29.28 37.14 3.73
N SER A 56 -28.63 38.27 3.44
CA SER A 56 -29.23 39.62 3.44
C SER A 56 -29.56 40.16 2.04
N GLN A 57 -29.00 39.57 0.98
CA GLN A 57 -29.19 40.05 -0.39
C GLN A 57 -30.60 39.74 -0.90
N LYS A 58 -31.27 40.77 -1.41
CA LYS A 58 -32.63 40.69 -1.95
C LYS A 58 -32.62 40.20 -3.40
N LEU A 59 -33.71 39.56 -3.83
CA LEU A 59 -33.84 39.08 -5.22
C LEU A 59 -33.72 40.23 -6.25
N SER A 60 -34.17 41.44 -5.90
CA SER A 60 -34.02 42.64 -6.76
C SER A 60 -32.56 43.08 -6.94
N GLU A 61 -31.72 42.94 -5.91
CA GLU A 61 -30.28 43.28 -5.93
C GLU A 61 -29.46 42.28 -6.77
N ILE A 62 -29.93 41.03 -6.86
CA ILE A 62 -29.34 39.96 -7.68
C ILE A 62 -29.76 40.08 -9.16
N GLY A 63 -30.63 41.05 -9.48
CA GLY A 63 -31.10 41.32 -10.84
C GLY A 63 -32.27 40.45 -11.29
N VAL A 64 -32.96 39.79 -10.36
CA VAL A 64 -34.19 39.03 -10.66
C VAL A 64 -35.32 40.01 -10.89
N LYS A 65 -35.87 40.01 -12.10
CA LYS A 65 -36.98 40.90 -12.52
C LYS A 65 -38.32 40.16 -12.54
N ASN A 66 -39.41 40.91 -12.65
CA ASN A 66 -40.73 40.34 -12.90
C ASN A 66 -40.71 39.48 -14.19
N ASN A 67 -41.32 38.29 -14.16
CA ASN A 67 -41.26 37.24 -15.19
C ASN A 67 -39.87 36.59 -15.42
N ALA A 68 -38.93 36.71 -14.48
CA ALA A 68 -37.67 35.99 -14.54
C ALA A 68 -37.88 34.46 -14.60
N LYS A 69 -37.04 33.78 -15.40
CA LYS A 69 -36.98 32.33 -15.51
C LYS A 69 -35.87 31.79 -14.61
N ILE A 70 -36.22 30.97 -13.63
CA ILE A 70 -35.29 30.37 -12.68
C ILE A 70 -35.35 28.86 -12.86
N LEU A 71 -34.20 28.21 -13.04
CA LEU A 71 -34.13 26.77 -13.13
C LEU A 71 -33.79 26.21 -11.74
N ALA A 72 -34.66 25.35 -11.21
CA ALA A 72 -34.43 24.63 -9.98
C ALA A 72 -33.96 23.22 -10.32
N SER A 73 -32.75 22.84 -9.93
CA SER A 73 -32.27 21.47 -10.04
C SER A 73 -32.19 20.83 -8.66
N ARG A 74 -32.63 19.58 -8.55
CA ARG A 74 -32.41 18.79 -7.33
C ARG A 74 -30.99 18.21 -7.42
N VAL A 75 -30.15 18.53 -6.45
CA VAL A 75 -28.85 17.90 -6.25
C VAL A 75 -28.94 17.21 -4.90
N SER A 76 -28.87 15.88 -4.88
CA SER A 76 -28.73 15.20 -3.60
C SER A 76 -27.35 15.56 -3.04
N ALA A 77 -27.30 15.95 -1.75
CA ALA A 77 -26.01 16.23 -1.10
C ALA A 77 -25.11 14.98 -1.05
N ASP A 78 -25.70 13.80 -1.24
CA ASP A 78 -25.01 12.51 -1.36
C ASP A 78 -24.31 12.36 -2.71
N GLU A 79 -24.97 12.63 -3.85
CA GLU A 79 -24.34 12.57 -5.17
C GLU A 79 -23.11 13.49 -5.27
N GLY A 80 -23.18 14.69 -4.67
CA GLY A 80 -22.05 15.62 -4.65
C GLY A 80 -20.85 15.11 -3.84
N LYS A 81 -21.10 14.44 -2.70
CA LYS A 81 -20.04 13.85 -1.87
C LYS A 81 -19.45 12.60 -2.51
N GLU A 82 -20.30 11.77 -3.11
CA GLU A 82 -19.89 10.56 -3.82
C GLU A 82 -19.02 10.91 -5.04
N LEU A 83 -19.40 11.92 -5.82
CA LEU A 83 -18.60 12.40 -6.94
C LEU A 83 -17.25 12.98 -6.50
N MET A 84 -17.20 13.71 -5.37
CA MET A 84 -15.92 14.21 -4.83
C MET A 84 -15.02 13.08 -4.34
N ALA A 85 -15.60 12.09 -3.63
CA ALA A 85 -14.86 10.91 -3.17
C ALA A 85 -14.32 10.08 -4.34
N GLU A 86 -15.11 9.92 -5.40
CA GLU A 86 -14.70 9.22 -6.62
C GLU A 86 -13.58 9.97 -7.37
N ALA A 87 -13.69 11.30 -7.47
CA ALA A 87 -12.64 12.13 -8.06
C ALA A 87 -11.33 12.07 -7.25
N GLU A 88 -11.42 12.10 -5.92
CA GLU A 88 -10.25 11.97 -5.04
C GLU A 88 -9.58 10.59 -5.19
N ARG A 89 -10.38 9.53 -5.27
CA ARG A 89 -9.92 8.16 -5.52
C ARG A 89 -9.22 8.03 -6.87
N SER A 90 -9.84 8.57 -7.94
CA SER A 90 -9.26 8.57 -9.28
C SER A 90 -7.92 9.32 -9.35
N ASN A 91 -7.84 10.47 -8.66
CA ASN A 91 -6.60 11.23 -8.55
C ASN A 91 -5.51 10.44 -7.80
N ARG A 92 -5.86 9.78 -6.69
CA ARG A 92 -4.93 8.92 -5.95
C ARG A 92 -4.42 7.77 -6.80
N LEU A 93 -5.29 7.12 -7.57
CA LEU A 93 -4.93 6.01 -8.45
C LEU A 93 -3.95 6.46 -9.55
N THR A 94 -4.18 7.65 -10.11
CA THR A 94 -3.30 8.25 -11.13
C THR A 94 -1.92 8.55 -10.55
N ARG A 95 -1.85 9.12 -9.34
CA ARG A 95 -0.60 9.33 -8.60
C ARG A 95 0.13 8.01 -8.34
N LEU A 96 -0.61 6.98 -7.91
CA LEU A 96 -0.06 5.66 -7.62
C LEU A 96 0.55 5.00 -8.87
N LYS A 97 -0.15 5.06 -10.00
CA LYS A 97 0.34 4.53 -11.28
C LYS A 97 1.59 5.28 -11.75
N ALA A 98 1.62 6.61 -11.61
CA ALA A 98 2.77 7.43 -11.96
C ALA A 98 3.99 7.11 -11.08
N ALA A 99 3.80 6.99 -9.77
CA ALA A 99 4.84 6.61 -8.82
C ALA A 99 5.41 5.21 -9.11
N ALA A 100 4.54 4.21 -9.33
CA ALA A 100 4.97 2.85 -9.66
C ALA A 100 5.76 2.79 -10.98
N THR A 101 5.33 3.55 -12.00
CA THR A 101 6.03 3.63 -13.28
C THR A 101 7.41 4.29 -13.12
N SER A 102 7.48 5.41 -12.41
CA SER A 102 8.74 6.12 -12.13
C SER A 102 9.72 5.24 -11.35
N LEU A 103 9.24 4.51 -10.33
CA LEU A 103 10.07 3.61 -9.53
C LEU A 103 10.57 2.42 -10.36
N ALA A 104 9.71 1.78 -11.14
CA ALA A 104 10.11 0.68 -12.03
C ALA A 104 11.15 1.09 -13.09
N MET A 105 11.08 2.32 -13.61
CA MET A 105 12.07 2.86 -14.55
C MET A 105 13.44 3.07 -13.91
N ARG A 106 13.47 3.45 -12.63
CA ARG A 106 14.72 3.72 -11.89
C ARG A 106 15.49 2.45 -11.52
N HIS A 107 14.83 1.30 -11.40
CA HIS A 107 15.48 0.02 -11.06
C HIS A 107 16.03 -0.77 -12.26
N LEU A 108 16.04 -0.16 -13.46
CA LEU A 108 16.26 -0.89 -14.70
C LEU A 108 17.71 -1.29 -14.98
N ASP A 109 18.64 -0.36 -14.75
CA ASP A 109 20.02 -0.49 -15.21
C ASP A 109 20.92 -1.08 -14.11
N GLY A 110 20.32 -1.51 -12.99
CA GLY A 110 21.07 -1.76 -11.75
C GLY A 110 21.81 -0.51 -11.25
N SER A 111 21.70 0.63 -11.94
CA SER A 111 22.21 1.91 -11.51
C SER A 111 21.31 2.43 -10.41
N LEU A 112 21.99 2.69 -9.31
CA LEU A 112 21.42 2.82 -7.99
C LEU A 112 20.68 4.15 -7.92
N PRO A 113 19.35 4.18 -7.71
CA PRO A 113 18.75 5.36 -7.14
C PRO A 113 19.51 5.62 -5.83
N VAL A 114 19.86 6.86 -5.62
CA VAL A 114 20.60 7.41 -4.47
C VAL A 114 19.95 7.10 -3.10
N GLU A 115 18.89 6.29 -3.06
CA GLU A 115 17.84 6.37 -2.07
C GLU A 115 17.31 4.98 -1.66
N ASP A 116 16.65 4.97 -0.51
CA ASP A 116 16.36 3.83 0.36
C ASP A 116 15.51 2.69 -0.26
N PHE A 117 15.10 2.80 -1.53
CA PHE A 117 14.10 1.95 -2.17
C PHE A 117 14.65 0.90 -3.13
N ASN A 118 15.72 0.17 -2.79
CA ASN A 118 16.24 -0.86 -3.69
C ASN A 118 15.35 -2.12 -3.72
N ILE A 119 14.58 -2.31 -4.79
CA ILE A 119 13.78 -3.53 -5.02
C ILE A 119 14.60 -4.47 -5.91
N GLU A 120 14.91 -5.65 -5.38
CA GLU A 120 15.60 -6.72 -6.12
C GLU A 120 14.59 -7.82 -6.45
N LEU A 121 14.63 -8.31 -7.68
CA LEU A 121 13.84 -9.48 -8.07
C LEU A 121 14.49 -10.73 -7.49
N GLU A 122 13.77 -11.40 -6.59
CA GLU A 122 14.18 -12.65 -5.95
C GLU A 122 13.34 -13.82 -6.48
N ASN A 123 13.92 -15.01 -6.61
CA ASN A 123 13.18 -16.24 -6.86
C ASN A 123 12.52 -16.79 -5.57
N GLN A 124 11.81 -17.91 -5.67
CA GLN A 124 11.16 -18.60 -4.54
C GLN A 124 12.12 -19.08 -3.44
N SER A 125 13.43 -19.08 -3.69
CA SER A 125 14.49 -19.39 -2.70
C SER A 125 15.13 -18.11 -2.10
N GLY A 126 14.75 -16.94 -2.62
CA GLY A 126 15.30 -15.64 -2.26
C GLY A 126 16.66 -15.34 -2.90
N GLU A 127 16.97 -15.97 -4.03
CA GLU A 127 18.16 -15.67 -4.84
C GLU A 127 17.81 -14.62 -5.91
N LYS A 128 18.75 -13.74 -6.23
CA LYS A 128 18.53 -12.67 -7.22
C LYS A 128 18.37 -13.24 -8.63
N VAL A 129 17.39 -12.73 -9.35
CA VAL A 129 17.11 -13.09 -10.75
C VAL A 129 17.34 -11.89 -11.65
N GLN A 130 18.16 -12.07 -12.69
CA GLN A 130 18.26 -11.11 -13.78
C GLN A 130 17.27 -11.50 -14.87
N MET A 131 16.46 -10.53 -15.31
CA MET A 131 15.51 -10.72 -16.40
C MET A 131 16.18 -10.48 -17.74
N GLY A 132 15.76 -11.21 -18.78
CA GLY A 132 16.39 -11.14 -20.10
C GLY A 132 16.06 -9.86 -20.89
N SER A 133 14.97 -9.17 -20.57
CA SER A 133 14.57 -7.90 -21.19
C SER A 133 14.29 -6.84 -20.13
N GLU A 134 14.79 -5.64 -20.35
CA GLU A 134 14.47 -4.44 -19.57
C GLU A 134 12.96 -4.20 -19.48
N THR A 135 12.22 -4.38 -20.57
CA THR A 135 10.77 -4.16 -20.59
C THR A 135 10.03 -5.13 -19.68
N ASP A 136 10.44 -6.40 -19.70
CA ASP A 136 9.88 -7.45 -18.85
C ASP A 136 10.22 -7.18 -17.38
N GLN A 137 11.44 -6.74 -17.09
CA GLN A 137 11.85 -6.41 -15.73
C GLN A 137 10.99 -5.27 -15.15
N ARG A 138 10.77 -4.19 -15.91
CA ARG A 138 9.91 -3.06 -15.49
C ARG A 138 8.49 -3.53 -15.20
N ALA A 139 7.93 -4.30 -16.13
CA ALA A 139 6.55 -4.79 -16.04
C ALA A 139 6.36 -5.72 -14.82
N VAL A 140 7.29 -6.64 -14.57
CA VAL A 140 7.27 -7.49 -13.37
C VAL A 140 7.43 -6.68 -12.10
N MET A 141 8.41 -5.76 -12.02
CA MET A 141 8.60 -4.91 -10.84
C MET A 141 7.34 -4.09 -10.55
N MET A 142 6.74 -3.48 -11.57
CA MET A 142 5.50 -2.72 -11.44
C MET A 142 4.35 -3.61 -10.94
N GLY A 143 4.18 -4.81 -11.51
CA GLY A 143 3.17 -5.76 -11.08
C GLY A 143 3.34 -6.18 -9.62
N LEU A 144 4.57 -6.46 -9.17
CA LEU A 144 4.87 -6.85 -7.79
C LEU A 144 4.63 -5.71 -6.78
N MET A 145 5.03 -4.48 -7.10
CA MET A 145 4.77 -3.30 -6.26
C MET A 145 3.27 -3.05 -6.09
N LEU A 146 2.53 -3.09 -7.19
CA LEU A 146 1.08 -2.91 -7.17
C LEU A 146 0.40 -4.04 -6.40
N HIS A 147 0.84 -5.29 -6.57
CA HIS A 147 0.30 -6.41 -5.81
C HIS A 147 0.56 -6.29 -4.30
N ALA A 148 1.76 -5.88 -3.89
CA ALA A 148 2.08 -5.64 -2.49
C ALA A 148 1.22 -4.52 -1.88
N ASN A 149 1.07 -3.39 -2.60
CA ASN A 149 0.16 -2.32 -2.18
C ASN A 149 -1.30 -2.80 -2.09
N ALA A 150 -1.77 -3.60 -3.05
CA ALA A 150 -3.10 -4.17 -2.99
C ALA A 150 -3.31 -5.09 -1.78
N LYS A 151 -2.31 -5.91 -1.41
CA LYS A 151 -2.37 -6.72 -0.18
C LYS A 151 -2.51 -5.87 1.07
N GLN A 152 -1.85 -4.71 1.13
CA GLN A 152 -2.03 -3.75 2.20
C GLN A 152 -3.47 -3.21 2.27
N LEU A 153 -4.07 -2.88 1.11
CA LEU A 153 -5.45 -2.43 1.03
C LEU A 153 -6.44 -3.53 1.45
N ILE A 154 -6.20 -4.78 1.08
CA ILE A 154 -6.99 -5.95 1.53
C ILE A 154 -6.94 -6.09 3.05
N ARG A 155 -5.76 -5.98 3.67
CA ARG A 155 -5.60 -6.02 5.14
C ARG A 155 -6.30 -4.86 5.84
N ARG A 156 -6.46 -3.71 5.16
CA ARG A 156 -7.22 -2.54 5.63
C ARG A 156 -8.71 -2.61 5.26
N THR A 157 -9.20 -3.75 4.78
CA THR A 157 -10.58 -4.00 4.35
C THR A 157 -11.08 -3.04 3.25
N LYS A 158 -10.17 -2.44 2.48
CA LYS A 158 -10.49 -1.53 1.36
C LYS A 158 -10.55 -2.30 0.04
N TYR A 159 -11.52 -3.21 -0.07
CA TYR A 159 -11.58 -4.16 -1.20
C TYR A 159 -11.82 -3.50 -2.56
N LYS A 160 -12.59 -2.39 -2.61
CA LYS A 160 -12.81 -1.65 -3.86
C LYS A 160 -11.50 -1.05 -4.38
N ASP A 161 -10.78 -0.32 -3.53
CA ASP A 161 -9.48 0.28 -3.88
C ASP A 161 -8.48 -0.81 -4.26
N ALA A 162 -8.46 -1.93 -3.52
CA ALA A 162 -7.60 -3.06 -3.83
C ALA A 162 -7.86 -3.63 -5.23
N LEU A 163 -9.12 -3.76 -5.67
CA LEU A 163 -9.46 -4.26 -7.00
C LEU A 163 -8.89 -3.38 -8.13
N GLU A 164 -8.92 -2.07 -7.98
CA GLU A 164 -8.34 -1.15 -8.97
C GLU A 164 -6.82 -1.30 -9.04
N VAL A 165 -6.16 -1.40 -7.89
CA VAL A 165 -4.71 -1.61 -7.83
C VAL A 165 -4.32 -2.98 -8.38
N LEU A 166 -5.08 -4.04 -8.08
CA LEU A 166 -4.87 -5.39 -8.63
C LEU A 166 -5.07 -5.39 -10.16
N ALA A 167 -6.06 -4.67 -10.68
CA ALA A 167 -6.28 -4.55 -12.12
C ALA A 167 -5.08 -3.86 -12.81
N MET A 168 -4.52 -2.79 -12.22
CA MET A 168 -3.30 -2.17 -12.72
C MET A 168 -2.09 -3.12 -12.66
N GLY A 169 -2.00 -3.95 -11.62
CA GLY A 169 -0.98 -4.99 -11.50
C GLY A 169 -1.13 -6.07 -12.59
N GLU A 170 -2.36 -6.51 -12.87
CA GLU A 170 -2.67 -7.44 -13.97
C GLU A 170 -2.29 -6.83 -15.34
N GLU A 171 -2.63 -5.57 -15.58
CA GLU A 171 -2.19 -4.83 -16.77
C GLU A 171 -0.67 -4.81 -16.88
N ALA A 172 0.05 -4.55 -15.78
CA ALA A 172 1.50 -4.56 -15.74
C ALA A 172 2.06 -5.93 -16.17
N PHE A 173 1.59 -7.02 -15.57
CA PHE A 173 2.03 -8.38 -15.91
C PHE A 173 1.69 -8.77 -17.35
N SER A 174 0.60 -8.24 -17.92
CA SER A 174 0.22 -8.51 -19.31
C SER A 174 1.19 -7.96 -20.36
N LEU A 175 2.06 -7.03 -19.98
CA LEU A 175 3.11 -6.48 -20.84
C LEU A 175 4.34 -7.40 -20.94
N CYS A 176 4.44 -8.42 -20.08
CA CYS A 176 5.55 -9.36 -20.07
C CYS A 176 5.41 -10.45 -21.14
N ASN A 177 6.54 -11.01 -21.56
CA ASN A 177 6.56 -12.22 -22.39
C ASN A 177 5.83 -13.41 -21.74
N SER A 178 5.02 -14.13 -22.53
CA SER A 178 4.18 -15.25 -22.05
C SER A 178 4.98 -16.36 -21.34
N SER A 179 6.17 -16.70 -21.85
CA SER A 179 7.02 -17.74 -21.24
C SER A 179 7.56 -17.34 -19.86
N LEU A 180 7.67 -16.03 -19.60
CA LEU A 180 8.12 -15.50 -18.30
C LEU A 180 6.96 -15.53 -17.29
N ILE A 181 5.77 -15.08 -17.72
CA ILE A 181 4.52 -15.15 -16.97
C ILE A 181 4.26 -16.57 -16.46
N GLU A 182 4.61 -17.58 -17.26
CA GLU A 182 4.37 -18.98 -16.92
C GLU A 182 5.17 -19.48 -15.71
N MET A 183 6.26 -18.81 -15.34
CA MET A 183 7.13 -19.18 -14.23
C MET A 183 6.90 -18.36 -12.96
N ILE A 184 6.01 -17.36 -13.02
CA ILE A 184 5.74 -16.42 -11.92
C ILE A 184 4.45 -16.85 -11.21
N ASP A 185 4.55 -17.23 -9.94
CA ASP A 185 3.41 -17.57 -9.08
C ASP A 185 2.70 -16.34 -8.52
N ASN A 186 3.31 -15.15 -8.53
CA ASN A 186 2.64 -13.91 -8.13
C ASN A 186 1.37 -13.62 -8.96
N ILE A 187 1.35 -14.00 -10.23
CA ILE A 187 0.20 -13.78 -11.13
C ILE A 187 -1.02 -14.59 -10.68
N PRO A 188 -0.94 -15.93 -10.50
CA PRO A 188 -2.08 -16.68 -9.99
C PRO A 188 -2.45 -16.29 -8.54
N ILE A 189 -1.50 -15.85 -7.70
CA ILE A 189 -1.82 -15.29 -6.37
C ILE A 189 -2.64 -14.00 -6.51
N LEU A 190 -2.26 -13.10 -7.43
CA LEU A 190 -3.01 -11.89 -7.74
C LEU A 190 -4.44 -12.20 -8.18
N GLN A 191 -4.63 -13.23 -9.02
CA GLN A 191 -5.97 -13.67 -9.44
C GLN A 191 -6.82 -14.13 -8.24
N ILE A 192 -6.24 -14.88 -7.31
CA ILE A 192 -6.91 -15.32 -6.08
C ILE A 192 -7.30 -14.12 -5.22
N ASP A 193 -6.41 -13.14 -5.06
CA ASP A 193 -6.68 -11.92 -4.29
C ASP A 193 -7.79 -11.06 -4.93
N MET A 194 -7.88 -11.00 -6.26
CA MET A 194 -9.01 -10.34 -6.94
C MET A 194 -10.34 -11.03 -6.64
N VAL A 195 -10.37 -12.37 -6.71
CA VAL A 195 -11.59 -13.14 -6.43
C VAL A 195 -11.96 -13.06 -4.95
N TRP A 196 -10.97 -13.01 -4.06
CA TRP A 196 -11.19 -12.72 -2.63
C TRP A 196 -11.86 -11.36 -2.43
N CYS A 197 -11.41 -10.32 -3.15
CA CYS A 197 -12.06 -9.02 -3.09
C CYS A 197 -13.51 -9.06 -3.60
N TYR A 198 -13.81 -9.80 -4.68
CA TYR A 198 -15.19 -10.00 -5.14
C TYR A 198 -16.05 -10.67 -4.07
N PHE A 199 -15.52 -11.71 -3.41
CA PHE A 199 -16.19 -12.42 -2.33
C PHE A 199 -16.49 -11.49 -1.15
N MET A 200 -15.51 -10.70 -0.69
CA MET A 200 -15.68 -9.78 0.43
C MET A 200 -16.64 -8.62 0.12
N LEU A 201 -16.75 -8.20 -1.14
CA LEU A 201 -17.75 -7.22 -1.58
C LEU A 201 -19.17 -7.80 -1.67
N ARG A 202 -19.33 -9.13 -1.58
CA ARG A 202 -20.60 -9.87 -1.67
C ARG A 202 -21.42 -9.57 -2.93
N ASP A 203 -20.74 -9.23 -4.03
CA ASP A 203 -21.38 -8.90 -5.30
C ASP A 203 -21.38 -10.13 -6.23
N ILE A 204 -22.57 -10.73 -6.39
CA ILE A 204 -22.80 -11.95 -7.18
C ILE A 204 -22.60 -11.68 -8.68
N SER A 205 -22.63 -10.42 -9.13
CA SER A 205 -22.45 -10.04 -10.53
C SER A 205 -21.10 -10.50 -11.10
N TRP A 206 -20.11 -10.70 -10.23
CA TRP A 206 -18.75 -11.11 -10.62
C TRP A 206 -18.56 -12.63 -10.68
N LEU A 207 -19.58 -13.44 -10.40
CA LEU A 207 -19.47 -14.89 -10.29
C LEU A 207 -18.87 -15.58 -11.53
N SER A 208 -19.29 -15.17 -12.72
CA SER A 208 -18.79 -15.73 -13.98
C SER A 208 -17.30 -15.40 -14.20
N VAL A 209 -16.92 -14.15 -13.91
CA VAL A 209 -15.53 -13.68 -13.99
C VAL A 209 -14.67 -14.39 -12.95
N ALA A 210 -15.19 -14.57 -11.72
CA ALA A 210 -14.52 -15.26 -10.63
C ALA A 210 -14.15 -16.70 -11.02
N GLY A 211 -15.09 -17.46 -11.59
CA GLY A 211 -14.81 -18.83 -12.02
C GLY A 211 -13.68 -18.94 -13.05
N VAL A 212 -13.66 -18.05 -14.05
CA VAL A 212 -12.58 -18.02 -15.06
C VAL A 212 -11.23 -17.65 -14.45
N ARG A 213 -11.21 -16.70 -13.51
CA ARG A 213 -9.98 -16.27 -12.82
C ARG A 213 -9.42 -17.38 -11.92
N LEU A 214 -10.26 -18.10 -11.18
CA LEU A 214 -9.83 -19.22 -10.34
C LEU A 214 -9.26 -20.38 -11.17
N LEU A 215 -9.86 -20.69 -12.32
CA LEU A 215 -9.33 -21.71 -13.23
C LEU A 215 -7.90 -21.36 -13.69
N LYS A 216 -7.70 -20.11 -14.15
CA LYS A 216 -6.37 -19.61 -14.53
C LYS A 216 -5.39 -19.64 -13.35
N ALA A 217 -5.86 -19.31 -12.15
CA ALA A 217 -5.05 -19.34 -10.95
C ALA A 217 -4.57 -20.77 -10.62
N ARG A 218 -5.46 -21.76 -10.72
CA ARG A 218 -5.13 -23.17 -10.48
C ARG A 218 -4.10 -23.69 -11.47
N GLU A 219 -4.29 -23.44 -12.76
CA GLU A 219 -3.32 -23.83 -13.79
C GLU A 219 -1.96 -23.14 -13.59
N GLY A 220 -1.96 -21.87 -13.18
CA GLY A 220 -0.74 -21.11 -12.86
C GLY A 220 0.01 -21.66 -11.66
N ILE A 221 -0.70 -21.97 -10.57
CA ILE A 221 -0.13 -22.56 -9.36
C ILE A 221 0.43 -23.95 -9.65
N GLU A 222 -0.29 -24.83 -10.35
CA GLU A 222 0.20 -26.18 -10.66
C GLU A 222 1.50 -26.12 -11.50
N ARG A 223 1.60 -25.16 -12.43
CA ARG A 223 2.83 -24.93 -13.21
C ARG A 223 3.98 -24.43 -12.33
N ALA A 224 3.74 -23.48 -11.44
CA ALA A 224 4.79 -22.87 -10.63
C ALA A 224 5.23 -23.76 -9.43
N HIS A 225 4.28 -24.38 -8.74
CA HIS A 225 4.50 -25.19 -7.53
C HIS A 225 4.74 -26.67 -7.83
N GLY A 226 4.46 -27.10 -9.06
CA GLY A 226 4.44 -28.50 -9.46
C GLY A 226 3.18 -29.23 -8.99
N LYS A 227 2.96 -30.43 -9.53
CA LYS A 227 1.84 -31.29 -9.13
C LYS A 227 1.90 -31.57 -7.64
N GLU A 228 0.76 -31.43 -6.95
CA GLU A 228 0.63 -31.61 -5.50
C GLU A 228 1.62 -30.76 -4.68
N ALA A 229 2.04 -29.59 -5.19
CA ALA A 229 3.01 -28.70 -4.56
C ALA A 229 4.38 -29.33 -4.25
N THR A 230 4.74 -30.40 -4.95
CA THR A 230 5.99 -31.15 -4.69
C THR A 230 7.25 -30.32 -4.93
N ARG A 231 7.27 -29.48 -5.98
CA ARG A 231 8.44 -28.65 -6.30
C ARG A 231 8.63 -27.54 -5.28
N VAL A 232 7.56 -26.85 -4.89
CA VAL A 232 7.66 -25.73 -3.94
C VAL A 232 8.12 -26.22 -2.54
N ARG A 233 7.60 -27.35 -2.06
CA ARG A 233 8.05 -27.96 -0.81
C ARG A 233 9.51 -28.36 -0.83
N LEU A 234 10.00 -28.91 -1.96
CA LEU A 234 11.41 -29.27 -2.10
C LEU A 234 12.31 -28.03 -2.05
N LEU A 235 11.94 -26.96 -2.75
CA LEU A 235 12.70 -25.71 -2.78
C LEU A 235 12.74 -25.00 -1.42
N GLN A 236 11.67 -25.13 -0.63
CA GLN A 236 11.53 -24.43 0.65
C GLN A 236 11.98 -25.27 1.86
N GLY A 237 12.60 -26.43 1.63
CA GLY A 237 13.17 -27.27 2.69
C GLY A 237 12.12 -28.04 3.49
N GLY A 238 11.03 -28.49 2.86
CA GLY A 238 9.95 -29.23 3.50
C GLY A 238 8.89 -28.36 4.18
N ARG A 239 9.01 -27.04 4.08
CA ARG A 239 8.00 -26.08 4.54
C ARG A 239 6.78 -26.08 3.62
N CYS A 240 5.64 -25.69 4.18
CA CYS A 240 4.35 -25.73 3.51
C CYS A 240 3.60 -24.36 3.48
N PRO A 241 4.24 -23.25 3.08
CA PRO A 241 3.58 -21.94 3.02
C PRO A 241 2.44 -21.91 1.99
N GLU A 242 2.46 -22.80 0.98
CA GLU A 242 1.44 -22.87 -0.05
C GLU A 242 0.07 -23.30 0.51
N LEU A 243 0.00 -23.95 1.68
CA LEU A 243 -1.25 -24.48 2.22
C LEU A 243 -2.30 -23.39 2.46
N ALA A 244 -1.90 -22.21 2.96
CA ALA A 244 -2.81 -21.11 3.19
C ALA A 244 -3.40 -20.55 1.87
N LEU A 245 -2.58 -20.51 0.82
CA LEU A 245 -3.03 -20.12 -0.52
C LEU A 245 -3.99 -21.15 -1.13
N HIS A 246 -3.67 -22.44 -1.01
CA HIS A 246 -4.52 -23.54 -1.49
C HIS A 246 -5.86 -23.59 -0.74
N LEU A 247 -5.85 -23.35 0.57
CA LEU A 247 -7.06 -23.21 1.38
C LEU A 247 -7.99 -22.13 0.81
N ARG A 248 -7.46 -20.92 0.55
CA ARG A 248 -8.23 -19.81 -0.03
C ARG A 248 -8.74 -20.14 -1.43
N LEU A 249 -7.91 -20.74 -2.29
CA LEU A 249 -8.29 -21.15 -3.64
C LEU A 249 -9.45 -22.15 -3.61
N GLU A 250 -9.34 -23.23 -2.84
CA GLU A 250 -10.35 -24.28 -2.77
C GLU A 250 -11.67 -23.79 -2.14
N LEU A 251 -11.59 -22.91 -1.15
CA LEU A 251 -12.75 -22.21 -0.60
C LEU A 251 -13.47 -21.42 -1.70
N LEU A 252 -12.76 -20.55 -2.42
CA LEU A 252 -13.36 -19.69 -3.45
C LEU A 252 -13.95 -20.51 -4.61
N GLU A 253 -13.30 -21.61 -5.01
CA GLU A 253 -13.86 -22.55 -5.99
C GLU A 253 -15.15 -23.19 -5.47
N GLY A 254 -15.18 -23.58 -4.20
CA GLY A 254 -16.36 -24.11 -3.53
C GLY A 254 -17.52 -23.11 -3.50
N VAL A 255 -17.23 -21.83 -3.22
CA VAL A 255 -18.20 -20.73 -3.22
C VAL A 255 -18.76 -20.50 -4.63
N VAL A 256 -17.90 -20.44 -5.65
CA VAL A 256 -18.33 -20.26 -7.04
C VAL A 256 -19.19 -21.44 -7.49
N ALA A 257 -18.81 -22.67 -7.13
CA ALA A 257 -19.58 -23.88 -7.44
C ALA A 257 -20.95 -23.89 -6.77
N TYR A 258 -21.05 -23.43 -5.51
CA TYR A 258 -22.31 -23.32 -4.78
C TYR A 258 -23.30 -22.40 -5.51
N HIS A 259 -22.86 -21.18 -5.81
CA HIS A 259 -23.70 -20.19 -6.51
C HIS A 259 -23.99 -20.56 -7.97
N SER A 260 -23.19 -21.46 -8.56
CA SER A 260 -23.45 -22.04 -9.89
C SER A 260 -24.39 -23.26 -9.86
N GLY A 261 -24.90 -23.64 -8.68
CA GLY A 261 -25.79 -24.80 -8.50
C GLY A 261 -25.10 -26.16 -8.52
N GLN A 262 -23.76 -26.21 -8.49
CA GLN A 262 -22.97 -27.45 -8.49
C GLN A 262 -22.65 -27.88 -7.05
N LEU A 263 -23.68 -28.31 -6.30
CA LEU A 263 -23.58 -28.58 -4.86
C LEU A 263 -22.54 -29.67 -4.51
N GLU A 264 -22.47 -30.76 -5.26
CA GLU A 264 -21.50 -31.83 -5.02
C GLU A 264 -20.04 -31.37 -5.19
N LYS A 265 -19.76 -30.57 -6.23
CA LYS A 265 -18.42 -30.00 -6.44
C LYS A 265 -18.09 -29.01 -5.33
N SER A 266 -19.06 -28.17 -4.96
CA SER A 266 -18.91 -27.24 -3.84
C SER A 266 -18.55 -27.98 -2.55
N ARG A 267 -19.30 -29.04 -2.21
CA ARG A 267 -19.03 -29.90 -1.05
C ARG A 267 -17.64 -30.50 -1.07
N SER A 268 -17.22 -31.07 -2.21
CA SER A 268 -15.88 -31.65 -2.33
C SER A 268 -14.79 -30.60 -2.12
N SER A 269 -14.90 -29.43 -2.76
CA SER A 269 -13.92 -28.34 -2.64
C SER A 269 -13.85 -27.77 -1.23
N ILE A 270 -15.00 -27.53 -0.58
CA ILE A 270 -15.05 -26.97 0.77
C ILE A 270 -14.59 -27.98 1.82
N SER A 271 -14.90 -29.27 1.64
CA SER A 271 -14.39 -30.34 2.53
C SER A 271 -12.86 -30.48 2.40
N SER A 272 -12.33 -30.37 1.18
CA SER A 272 -10.89 -30.34 0.93
C SER A 272 -10.22 -29.13 1.58
N ALA A 273 -10.86 -27.95 1.50
CA ALA A 273 -10.40 -26.74 2.17
C ALA A 273 -10.42 -26.92 3.69
N GLN A 274 -11.50 -27.47 4.26
CA GLN A 274 -11.62 -27.73 5.69
C GLN A 274 -10.50 -28.64 6.22
N ALA A 275 -10.12 -29.68 5.48
CA ALA A 275 -9.02 -30.55 5.85
C ALA A 275 -7.66 -29.83 5.89
N LYS A 276 -7.51 -28.73 5.14
CA LYS A 276 -6.33 -27.86 5.14
C LYS A 276 -6.44 -26.68 6.12
N HIS A 277 -7.54 -26.55 6.86
CA HIS A 277 -7.73 -25.47 7.80
C HIS A 277 -6.77 -25.62 8.99
N LEU A 278 -5.64 -24.91 8.93
CA LEU A 278 -4.58 -24.92 9.94
C LEU A 278 -4.95 -24.03 11.13
N GLN A 279 -5.92 -24.45 11.95
CA GLN A 279 -6.00 -23.88 13.30
C GLN A 279 -4.71 -24.22 14.04
N VAL A 280 -4.03 -23.18 14.51
CA VAL A 280 -2.78 -23.31 15.24
C VAL A 280 -3.12 -23.77 16.66
N PRO A 281 -2.55 -24.89 17.17
CA PRO A 281 -2.80 -25.33 18.54
C PRO A 281 -2.38 -24.28 19.56
N ASP A 282 -3.25 -24.01 20.54
CA ASP A 282 -3.03 -22.98 21.56
C ASP A 282 -1.82 -23.30 22.44
N GLU A 283 -1.52 -24.58 22.66
CA GLU A 283 -0.34 -25.03 23.42
C GLU A 283 0.96 -24.66 22.70
N ALA A 284 1.04 -24.97 21.40
CA ALA A 284 2.21 -24.67 20.57
C ALA A 284 2.42 -23.16 20.42
N LEU A 285 1.33 -22.41 20.25
CA LEU A 285 1.36 -20.95 20.19
C LEU A 285 1.82 -20.34 21.52
N SER A 286 1.28 -20.82 22.64
CA SER A 286 1.65 -20.34 23.99
C SER A 286 3.12 -20.59 24.29
N LEU A 287 3.67 -21.73 23.85
CA LEU A 287 5.09 -22.03 24.00
C LEU A 287 5.96 -21.01 23.25
N LEU A 288 5.68 -20.74 21.97
CA LEU A 288 6.43 -19.74 21.20
C LEU A 288 6.28 -18.33 21.79
N MET A 289 5.10 -17.97 22.29
CA MET A 289 4.89 -16.70 22.96
C MET A 289 5.69 -16.60 24.27
N SER A 290 5.81 -17.69 25.03
CA SER A 290 6.63 -17.75 26.25
C SER A 290 8.13 -17.58 25.97
N MET A 291 8.59 -17.96 24.76
CA MET A 291 9.96 -17.71 24.28
C MET A 291 10.19 -16.25 23.85
N GLY A 292 9.15 -15.40 23.89
CA GLY A 292 9.23 -13.98 23.57
C GLY A 292 8.87 -13.63 22.13
N TYR A 293 8.33 -14.57 21.34
CA TYR A 293 7.85 -14.29 19.99
C TYR A 293 6.44 -13.66 20.01
N GLN A 294 6.20 -12.70 19.12
CA GLN A 294 4.87 -12.10 18.96
C GLN A 294 3.89 -13.11 18.37
N GLU A 295 2.63 -13.05 18.80
CA GLU A 295 1.55 -13.98 18.40
C GLU A 295 1.45 -14.14 16.88
N ARG A 296 1.41 -13.03 16.13
CA ARG A 296 1.32 -13.07 14.66
C ARG A 296 2.49 -13.82 14.02
N ARG A 297 3.71 -13.61 14.52
CA ARG A 297 4.92 -14.28 14.00
C ARG A 297 4.92 -15.76 14.37
N ALA A 298 4.50 -16.10 15.58
CA ALA A 298 4.37 -17.48 16.05
C ALA A 298 3.32 -18.26 15.25
N LYS A 299 2.11 -17.70 15.06
CA LYS A 299 1.05 -18.30 14.23
C LYS A 299 1.52 -18.53 12.80
N ARG A 300 2.19 -17.54 12.20
CA ARG A 300 2.76 -17.66 10.86
C ARG A 300 3.81 -18.79 10.78
N ALA A 301 4.76 -18.83 11.72
CA ALA A 301 5.79 -19.86 11.74
C ALA A 301 5.22 -21.27 11.90
N LEU A 302 4.23 -21.45 12.78
CA LEU A 302 3.56 -22.75 12.99
C LEU A 302 2.79 -23.18 11.74
N ARG A 303 2.11 -22.27 11.04
CA ARG A 303 1.42 -22.61 9.78
C ARG A 303 2.39 -23.03 8.67
N MET A 304 3.53 -22.35 8.56
CA MET A 304 4.53 -22.64 7.53
C MET A 304 5.27 -23.97 7.76
N ASN A 305 5.32 -24.45 8.99
CA ASN A 305 6.04 -25.67 9.36
C ASN A 305 5.10 -26.81 9.79
N ASN A 306 3.87 -26.83 9.25
CA ASN A 306 2.88 -27.89 9.53
C ASN A 306 2.67 -28.17 11.03
N GLN A 307 2.67 -27.10 11.83
CA GLN A 307 2.51 -27.12 13.29
C GLN A 307 3.66 -27.76 14.08
N ASP A 308 4.78 -28.08 13.43
CA ASP A 308 5.97 -28.54 14.12
C ASP A 308 6.67 -27.37 14.84
N ILE A 309 6.89 -27.53 16.15
CA ILE A 309 7.41 -26.47 17.01
C ILE A 309 8.89 -26.25 16.74
N GLU A 310 9.68 -27.33 16.59
CA GLU A 310 11.12 -27.25 16.39
C GLU A 310 11.45 -26.53 15.08
N SER A 311 10.85 -26.98 13.97
CA SER A 311 10.98 -26.34 12.66
C SER A 311 10.47 -24.89 12.65
N ALA A 312 9.42 -24.58 13.41
CA ALA A 312 8.91 -23.22 13.55
C ALA A 312 9.89 -22.29 14.29
N VAL A 313 10.58 -22.77 15.32
CA VAL A 313 11.64 -22.00 16.01
C VAL A 313 12.82 -21.77 15.08
N ASP A 314 13.29 -22.80 14.38
CA ASP A 314 14.39 -22.68 13.41
C ASP A 314 14.07 -21.66 12.33
N PHE A 315 12.84 -21.69 11.79
CA PHE A 315 12.35 -20.69 10.85
C PHE A 315 12.40 -19.27 11.42
N LEU A 316 11.95 -19.05 12.65
CA LEU A 316 11.95 -17.72 13.28
C LEU A 316 13.36 -17.17 13.51
N VAL A 317 14.31 -18.05 13.84
CA VAL A 317 15.74 -17.71 13.99
C VAL A 317 16.36 -17.37 12.64
N GLU A 318 16.13 -18.21 11.61
CA GLU A 318 16.62 -17.99 10.26
C GLU A 318 16.08 -16.68 9.66
N GLU A 319 14.78 -16.41 9.83
CA GLU A 319 14.14 -15.16 9.37
C GLU A 319 14.79 -13.93 10.04
N LYS A 320 15.06 -13.99 11.35
CA LYS A 320 15.71 -12.90 12.08
C LYS A 320 17.15 -12.69 11.61
N ALA A 321 17.90 -13.77 11.39
CA ALA A 321 19.26 -13.70 10.88
C ALA A 321 19.31 -13.12 9.46
N ARG A 322 18.41 -13.57 8.58
CA ARG A 322 18.30 -13.07 7.19
C ARG A 322 17.93 -11.59 7.15
N LYS A 323 16.99 -11.14 7.99
CA LYS A 323 16.65 -9.72 8.12
C LYS A 323 17.83 -8.88 8.61
N ALA A 324 18.54 -9.34 9.65
CA ALA A 324 19.73 -8.64 10.14
C ALA A 324 20.84 -8.58 9.07
N GLN A 325 21.00 -9.63 8.26
CA GLN A 325 21.95 -9.66 7.16
C GLN A 325 21.55 -8.70 6.04
N LYS A 326 20.28 -8.69 5.59
CA LYS A 326 19.76 -7.73 4.60
C LYS A 326 20.00 -6.28 5.05
N VAL A 327 19.76 -5.96 6.32
CA VAL A 327 20.04 -4.61 6.86
C VAL A 327 21.53 -4.27 6.79
N LYS A 328 22.42 -5.18 7.21
CA LYS A 328 23.87 -4.96 7.13
C LYS A 328 24.35 -4.79 5.68
N ASP A 329 23.85 -5.62 4.77
CA ASP A 329 24.20 -5.53 3.35
C ASP A 329 23.68 -4.23 2.73
N ASN A 330 22.48 -3.77 3.11
CA ASN A 330 21.95 -2.47 2.68
C ASN A 330 22.79 -1.30 3.21
N ILE A 331 23.18 -1.32 4.49
CA ILE A 331 24.08 -0.31 5.07
C ILE A 331 25.42 -0.28 4.32
N ARG A 332 26.05 -1.45 4.11
CA ARG A 332 27.32 -1.54 3.38
C ARG A 332 27.19 -0.98 1.96
N ARG A 333 26.12 -1.34 1.24
CA ARG A 333 25.86 -0.81 -0.10
C ARG A 333 25.65 0.69 -0.10
N GLN A 334 24.92 1.23 0.88
CA GLN A 334 24.70 2.66 1.02
C GLN A 334 26.02 3.41 1.28
N GLU A 335 26.90 2.86 2.12
CA GLU A 335 28.25 3.37 2.33
C GLU A 335 29.09 3.35 1.05
N GLU A 336 29.06 2.26 0.28
CA GLU A 336 29.73 2.15 -1.02
C GLU A 336 29.23 3.21 -2.03
N ILE A 337 27.92 3.46 -2.08
CA ILE A 337 27.31 4.49 -2.94
C ILE A 337 27.77 5.89 -2.52
N LEU A 338 27.69 6.21 -1.23
CA LEU A 338 28.11 7.50 -0.71
C LEU A 338 29.60 7.73 -0.96
N TYR A 339 30.42 6.69 -0.78
CA TYR A 339 31.84 6.74 -1.08
C TYR A 339 32.11 6.98 -2.56
N GLY A 340 31.42 6.28 -3.47
CA GLY A 340 31.53 6.49 -4.91
C GLY A 340 31.16 7.91 -5.35
N LYS A 341 30.15 8.52 -4.70
CA LYS A 341 29.77 9.92 -4.96
C LYS A 341 30.82 10.91 -4.51
N ASP A 342 31.33 10.75 -3.29
CA ASP A 342 32.39 11.62 -2.76
C ASP A 342 33.62 11.55 -3.67
N LEU A 343 33.95 10.34 -4.14
CA LEU A 343 35.05 10.08 -5.05
C LEU A 343 34.86 10.76 -6.42
N ALA A 344 33.68 10.59 -7.04
CA ALA A 344 33.35 11.24 -8.30
C ALA A 344 33.31 12.78 -8.18
N ALA A 345 32.75 13.29 -7.09
CA ALA A 345 32.68 14.73 -6.84
C ALA A 345 34.07 15.35 -6.65
N GLU A 346 34.97 14.66 -5.94
CA GLU A 346 36.34 15.13 -5.76
C GLU A 346 37.16 15.06 -7.06
N ALA A 347 36.98 14.01 -7.86
CA ALA A 347 37.61 13.90 -9.18
C ALA A 347 37.17 15.02 -10.13
N LEU A 348 35.88 15.38 -10.13
CA LEU A 348 35.36 16.52 -10.90
C LEU A 348 35.88 17.86 -10.38
N ARG A 349 35.99 18.04 -9.05
CA ARG A 349 36.56 19.27 -8.46
C ARG A 349 38.01 19.50 -8.87
N ARG A 350 38.83 18.46 -8.93
CA ARG A 350 40.24 18.54 -9.37
C ARG A 350 40.39 18.90 -10.83
N ASN A 351 39.43 18.48 -11.64
CA ASN A 351 39.46 18.61 -13.09
C ASN A 351 38.57 19.74 -13.61
N GLU A 352 38.18 20.71 -12.77
CA GLU A 352 37.35 21.86 -13.15
C GLU A 352 36.03 21.46 -13.86
N ASN A 353 35.44 20.34 -13.42
CA ASN A 353 34.25 19.70 -14.02
C ASN A 353 34.44 19.13 -15.43
N ASP A 354 35.68 18.89 -15.88
CA ASP A 354 35.98 18.13 -17.10
C ASP A 354 35.74 16.63 -16.86
N ILE A 355 34.65 16.11 -17.41
CA ILE A 355 34.18 14.73 -17.18
C ILE A 355 35.20 13.70 -17.68
N GLN A 356 35.85 13.96 -18.82
CA GLN A 356 36.73 12.97 -19.43
C GLN A 356 38.00 12.80 -18.61
N LYS A 357 38.61 13.91 -18.16
CA LYS A 357 39.79 13.87 -17.30
C LYS A 357 39.48 13.30 -15.92
N ALA A 358 38.32 13.63 -15.36
CA ALA A 358 37.88 13.04 -14.09
C ALA A 358 37.72 11.52 -14.21
N LEU A 359 37.20 11.01 -15.33
CA LEU A 359 37.10 9.58 -15.58
C LEU A 359 38.47 8.92 -15.76
N ASP A 360 39.38 9.57 -16.48
CA ASP A 360 40.75 9.08 -16.68
C ASP A 360 41.50 8.99 -15.32
N ASP A 361 41.35 10.00 -14.46
CA ASP A 361 41.92 10.04 -13.11
C ASP A 361 41.31 8.98 -12.17
N LEU A 362 40.02 8.66 -12.32
CA LEU A 362 39.36 7.59 -11.57
C LEU A 362 39.77 6.20 -12.05
N THR A 363 40.08 6.07 -13.34
CA THR A 363 40.49 4.81 -13.98
C THR A 363 41.95 4.48 -13.67
N ASN A 364 42.79 5.50 -13.45
CA ASN A 364 44.18 5.30 -13.07
C ASN A 364 44.32 4.97 -11.56
N PRO A 365 44.92 3.83 -11.18
CA PRO A 365 45.02 3.40 -9.78
C PRO A 365 45.76 4.37 -8.86
N GLU A 366 46.79 5.06 -9.36
CA GLU A 366 47.63 5.95 -8.55
C GLU A 366 46.89 7.25 -8.21
N THR A 367 46.24 7.86 -9.21
CA THR A 367 45.42 9.06 -9.04
C THR A 367 44.18 8.78 -8.23
N ASN A 368 43.51 7.63 -8.43
CA ASN A 368 42.37 7.21 -7.63
C ASN A 368 42.76 7.08 -6.14
N SER A 369 43.86 6.39 -5.83
CA SER A 369 44.37 6.29 -4.45
C SER A 369 44.67 7.66 -3.82
N SER A 370 45.26 8.57 -4.58
CA SER A 370 45.50 9.96 -4.14
C SER A 370 44.20 10.71 -3.84
N ILE A 371 43.19 10.60 -4.70
CA ILE A 371 41.87 11.21 -4.46
C ILE A 371 41.23 10.64 -3.19
N GLN A 372 41.31 9.32 -2.98
CA GLN A 372 40.77 8.67 -1.79
C GLN A 372 41.43 9.18 -0.50
N LEU A 373 42.76 9.28 -0.47
CA LEU A 373 43.50 9.79 0.68
C LEU A 373 43.12 11.24 1.03
N ASP A 374 42.87 12.07 0.02
CA ASP A 374 42.48 13.46 0.22
C ASP A 374 41.03 13.61 0.69
N ILE A 375 40.14 12.70 0.28
CA ILE A 375 38.78 12.62 0.83
C ILE A 375 38.86 12.25 2.30
N GLU A 376 39.65 11.25 2.67
CA GLU A 376 39.81 10.85 4.08
C GLU A 376 40.42 11.96 4.93
N SER A 377 41.45 12.65 4.43
CA SER A 377 42.10 13.76 5.14
C SER A 377 41.14 14.94 5.32
N SER A 378 40.36 15.26 4.28
CA SER A 378 39.34 16.30 4.32
C SER A 378 38.18 15.95 5.24
N LYS A 379 37.72 14.69 5.26
CA LYS A 379 36.70 14.19 6.20
C LYS A 379 37.18 14.32 7.64
N LYS A 380 38.41 13.88 7.95
CA LYS A 380 39.02 14.03 9.28
C LYS A 380 39.14 15.50 9.69
N LYS A 381 39.49 16.39 8.76
CA LYS A 381 39.55 17.83 9.04
C LYS A 381 38.18 18.43 9.33
N ARG A 382 37.17 18.11 8.52
CA ARG A 382 35.77 18.56 8.74
C ARG A 382 35.21 18.05 10.07
N GLN A 383 35.49 16.78 10.42
CA GLN A 383 35.04 16.20 11.67
C GLN A 383 35.68 16.89 12.89
N ARG A 384 36.98 17.22 12.83
CA ARG A 384 37.64 18.01 13.88
C ARG A 384 37.01 19.39 14.05
N VAL A 385 36.77 20.09 12.94
CA VAL A 385 36.11 21.40 12.96
C VAL A 385 34.70 21.29 13.54
N ALA A 386 33.92 20.28 13.17
CA ALA A 386 32.57 20.07 13.70
C ALA A 386 32.57 19.79 15.21
N VAL A 387 33.50 18.97 15.69
CA VAL A 387 33.69 18.70 17.13
C VAL A 387 34.07 19.98 17.87
N ASP A 388 35.00 20.77 17.34
CA ASP A 388 35.39 22.05 17.94
C ASP A 388 34.24 23.06 17.97
N THR A 389 33.43 23.12 16.91
CA THR A 389 32.21 23.94 16.86
C THR A 389 31.18 23.49 17.91
N ALA A 390 30.88 22.19 17.99
CA ALA A 390 29.95 21.66 18.97
C ALA A 390 30.41 21.92 20.43
N ILE A 391 31.72 21.82 20.70
CA ILE A 391 32.29 22.15 22.00
C ILE A 391 32.12 23.65 22.31
N ASN A 392 32.35 24.53 21.34
CA ASN A 392 32.22 25.98 21.53
C ASN A 392 30.75 26.39 21.74
N GLU A 393 29.80 25.80 21.01
CA GLU A 393 28.37 26.06 21.16
C GLU A 393 27.84 25.57 22.51
N LEU A 394 28.22 24.36 22.94
CA LEU A 394 27.85 23.83 24.25
C LEU A 394 28.50 24.63 25.40
N ALA A 395 29.74 25.07 25.25
CA ALA A 395 30.37 25.96 26.23
C ALA A 395 29.68 27.34 26.29
N ALA A 396 29.20 27.86 25.15
CA ALA A 396 28.47 29.12 25.07
C ALA A 396 27.08 29.06 25.73
N MET A 397 26.45 27.87 25.75
CA MET A 397 25.21 27.60 26.52
C MET A 397 25.42 27.59 28.05
N GLY A 398 26.64 27.84 28.54
CA GLY A 398 26.95 27.99 29.96
C GLY A 398 27.36 26.69 30.65
N PHE A 399 27.55 25.60 29.90
CA PHE A 399 28.09 24.35 30.44
C PHE A 399 29.60 24.46 30.70
N PRO A 400 30.12 23.83 31.77
CA PRO A 400 31.54 23.83 32.05
C PRO A 400 32.31 23.12 30.92
N ARG A 401 33.30 23.81 30.35
CA ARG A 401 34.03 23.39 29.15
C ARG A 401 34.64 21.99 29.26
N GLU A 402 35.12 21.61 30.44
CA GLU A 402 35.70 20.27 30.68
C GLU A 402 34.65 19.15 30.57
N ALA A 403 33.43 19.38 31.09
CA ALA A 403 32.33 18.43 30.98
C ALA A 403 31.82 18.34 29.53
N VAL A 404 31.79 19.47 28.81
CA VAL A 404 31.41 19.51 27.40
C VAL A 404 32.36 18.68 26.54
N ILE A 405 33.67 18.85 26.71
CA ILE A 405 34.67 18.09 25.96
C ILE A 405 34.52 16.59 26.23
N SER A 406 34.36 16.19 27.49
CA SER A 406 34.14 14.77 27.85
C SER A 406 32.86 14.22 27.21
N ALA A 407 31.75 14.96 27.27
CA ALA A 407 30.47 14.53 26.73
C ALA A 407 30.48 14.44 25.19
N VAL A 408 31.09 15.40 24.50
CA VAL A 408 31.18 15.39 23.03
C VAL A 408 32.07 14.23 22.55
N HIS A 409 33.16 13.92 23.26
CA HIS A 409 34.00 12.78 22.93
C HIS A 409 33.35 11.42 23.20
N GLU A 410 32.50 11.31 24.24
CA GLU A 410 31.87 10.05 24.63
C GLU A 410 30.60 9.75 23.82
N TYR A 411 29.77 10.77 23.56
CA TYR A 411 28.47 10.60 22.91
C TYR A 411 28.48 10.94 21.42
N GLY A 412 29.53 11.60 20.92
CA GLY A 412 29.79 11.85 19.49
C GLY A 412 28.88 12.87 18.82
N THR A 413 27.59 12.93 19.17
CA THR A 413 26.62 13.89 18.63
C THR A 413 26.32 15.00 19.63
N GLN A 414 26.13 16.22 19.11
CA GLN A 414 25.84 17.41 19.92
C GLN A 414 24.56 17.24 20.76
N GLU A 415 23.52 16.62 20.21
CA GLU A 415 22.24 16.43 20.90
C GLU A 415 22.34 15.46 22.08
N LEU A 416 23.02 14.32 21.91
CA LEU A 416 23.22 13.34 22.98
C LEU A 416 24.14 13.90 24.06
N ALA A 417 25.22 14.60 23.66
CA ALA A 417 26.10 15.30 24.59
C ALA A 417 25.35 16.39 25.37
N ARG A 418 24.50 17.17 24.70
CA ARG A 418 23.65 18.20 25.32
C ARG A 418 22.65 17.59 26.31
N GLY A 419 21.97 16.51 25.94
CA GLY A 419 21.02 15.82 26.82
C GLY A 419 21.67 15.25 28.08
N HIS A 420 22.89 14.73 27.98
CA HIS A 420 23.67 14.29 29.13
C HIS A 420 24.11 15.46 30.03
N LEU A 421 24.58 16.56 29.43
CA LEU A 421 24.99 17.77 30.16
C LEU A 421 23.82 18.42 30.90
N PHE A 422 22.62 18.45 30.31
CA PHE A 422 21.42 18.96 30.98
C PHE A 422 21.00 18.11 32.20
N ARG A 423 21.19 16.78 32.15
CA ARG A 423 20.92 15.92 33.32
C ARG A 423 21.89 16.18 34.48
N GLN A 424 23.15 16.50 34.17
CA GLN A 424 24.17 16.79 35.18
C GLN A 424 24.12 18.24 35.70
N TYR A 425 23.70 19.19 34.87
CA TYR A 425 23.67 20.62 35.18
C TYR A 425 22.28 21.23 34.89
N PRO A 426 21.29 21.03 35.78
CA PRO A 426 19.92 21.48 35.57
C PRO A 426 19.71 23.02 35.61
N ASN A 427 20.75 23.81 35.94
CA ASN A 427 20.69 25.28 36.07
C ASN A 427 21.26 26.05 34.86
N ALA A 428 21.61 25.40 33.75
CA ALA A 428 22.05 26.09 32.53
C ALA A 428 20.84 26.68 31.76
N MET A 429 20.94 27.94 31.34
CA MET A 429 19.83 28.67 30.68
C MET A 429 19.41 28.00 29.36
N VAL A 430 18.10 27.84 29.21
CA VAL A 430 17.44 27.28 28.03
C VAL A 430 17.47 28.31 26.90
N VAL A 431 18.11 27.96 25.79
CA VAL A 431 17.80 28.53 24.49
C VAL A 431 17.23 27.39 23.65
N GLU A 432 15.93 27.50 23.36
CA GLU A 432 15.27 26.64 22.37
C GLU A 432 15.81 27.02 21.00
N ASP A 433 16.42 26.04 20.31
CA ASP A 433 16.84 26.17 18.93
C ASP A 433 15.79 25.45 18.08
N ASP A 434 14.90 26.23 17.48
CA ASP A 434 14.01 25.81 16.40
C ASP A 434 14.82 25.87 15.09
N ASN A 435 15.56 24.81 14.78
CA ASN A 435 16.18 24.61 13.47
C ASN A 435 15.69 23.29 12.87
N ASP A 436 14.53 23.37 12.22
CA ASP A 436 14.08 22.40 11.21
C ASP A 436 14.85 22.68 9.91
N ASP A 437 16.07 22.12 9.81
CA ASP A 437 16.88 22.15 8.60
C ASP A 437 16.34 21.11 7.60
N SER A 438 15.21 21.42 6.97
CA SER A 438 14.73 20.68 5.82
C SER A 438 15.44 21.18 4.55
N THR A 439 16.68 20.75 4.33
CA THR A 439 17.40 21.02 3.08
C THR A 439 16.72 20.34 1.88
N LEU A 440 16.08 21.17 1.06
CA LEU A 440 15.97 21.12 -0.40
C LEU A 440 15.98 19.72 -1.07
N ARG A 441 14.79 19.14 -1.28
CA ARG A 441 14.58 18.05 -2.25
C ARG A 441 14.41 18.64 -3.66
N PRO A 442 15.05 18.08 -4.71
CA PRO A 442 14.73 18.46 -6.09
C PRO A 442 13.44 17.77 -6.55
N SER A 443 12.47 18.61 -6.97
CA SER A 443 11.40 18.44 -7.98
C SER A 443 10.64 17.12 -8.13
N ASP A 444 9.30 17.24 -8.17
CA ASP A 444 8.30 16.33 -8.77
C ASP A 444 8.17 14.89 -8.24
N ARG A 445 8.79 14.56 -7.10
CA ARG A 445 8.77 13.21 -6.54
C ARG A 445 7.77 13.05 -5.42
N ASP A 446 6.86 12.11 -5.60
CA ASP A 446 5.85 11.75 -4.62
C ASP A 446 6.40 10.68 -3.66
N VAL A 447 7.33 11.09 -2.79
CA VAL A 447 8.07 10.16 -1.90
C VAL A 447 7.12 9.45 -0.93
N GLU A 448 6.01 10.08 -0.55
CA GLU A 448 4.96 9.46 0.25
C GLU A 448 4.34 8.26 -0.50
N MET A 449 3.99 8.42 -1.78
CA MET A 449 3.43 7.34 -2.59
C MET A 449 4.47 6.26 -2.91
N GLU A 450 5.74 6.62 -3.08
CA GLU A 450 6.84 5.66 -3.27
C GLU A 450 7.05 4.79 -2.02
N ASP A 451 6.99 5.37 -0.82
CA ASP A 451 7.06 4.62 0.45
C ASP A 451 5.82 3.71 0.63
N GLU A 452 4.62 4.19 0.26
CA GLU A 452 3.41 3.38 0.30
C GLU A 452 3.51 2.13 -0.62
N LEU A 453 4.13 2.26 -1.79
CA LEU A 453 4.28 1.17 -2.75
C LEU A 453 5.35 0.15 -2.34
N THR A 454 6.44 0.62 -1.74
CA THR A 454 7.64 -0.20 -1.52
C THR A 454 7.77 -0.69 -0.08
N GLY A 455 7.12 -0.04 0.89
CA GLY A 455 7.29 -0.33 2.30
C GLY A 455 6.89 -1.75 2.71
N GLU A 456 5.94 -2.40 2.02
CA GLU A 456 5.66 -3.83 2.24
C GLU A 456 6.69 -4.75 1.59
N LEU A 457 7.16 -4.43 0.37
CA LEU A 457 8.17 -5.23 -0.32
C LEU A 457 9.50 -5.24 0.44
N GLN A 458 9.88 -4.13 1.05
CA GLN A 458 11.10 -4.03 1.84
C GLN A 458 11.03 -4.78 3.17
N ARG A 459 9.86 -4.76 3.82
CA ARG A 459 9.64 -5.46 5.10
C ARG A 459 9.32 -6.94 4.89
N GLY A 460 8.89 -7.31 3.70
CA GLY A 460 8.54 -8.65 3.30
C GLY A 460 9.76 -9.58 3.24
N ASP A 461 9.55 -10.83 3.62
CA ASP A 461 10.40 -11.95 3.23
C ASP A 461 9.78 -12.76 2.08
N VAL A 462 10.49 -13.79 1.63
CA VAL A 462 10.13 -14.69 0.52
C VAL A 462 8.76 -15.35 0.71
N PHE A 463 8.25 -15.43 1.94
CA PHE A 463 6.97 -16.07 2.26
C PHE A 463 5.84 -15.07 2.53
N SER A 464 6.09 -13.77 2.38
CA SER A 464 5.08 -12.72 2.64
C SER A 464 3.86 -12.87 1.76
N ASP A 465 4.05 -13.38 0.53
CA ASP A 465 2.96 -13.59 -0.40
C ASP A 465 1.99 -14.69 0.05
N TYR A 466 2.45 -15.58 0.92
CA TYR A 466 1.72 -16.70 1.51
C TYR A 466 1.23 -16.41 2.93
N ASP A 467 1.58 -15.25 3.52
CA ASP A 467 1.10 -14.82 4.85
C ASP A 467 -0.35 -14.32 4.76
N ILE A 468 -1.25 -15.26 4.52
CA ILE A 468 -2.70 -15.09 4.54
C ILE A 468 -3.18 -15.33 5.97
N ASP A 469 -3.96 -14.42 6.54
CA ASP A 469 -4.74 -14.74 7.75
C ASP A 469 -5.90 -15.64 7.35
N VAL A 470 -6.06 -16.79 8.00
CA VAL A 470 -7.01 -17.86 7.61
C VAL A 470 -8.30 -17.85 8.45
N THR A 471 -8.48 -16.83 9.28
CA THR A 471 -9.63 -16.66 10.17
C THR A 471 -10.93 -16.50 9.38
N GLU A 472 -10.95 -15.55 8.45
CA GLU A 472 -12.09 -15.25 7.57
C GLU A 472 -12.43 -16.45 6.67
N GLU A 473 -11.43 -17.16 6.15
CA GLU A 473 -11.61 -18.39 5.39
C GLU A 473 -12.23 -19.48 6.25
N GLY A 474 -11.80 -19.61 7.50
CA GLY A 474 -12.38 -20.55 8.46
C GLY A 474 -13.85 -20.26 8.75
N GLU A 475 -14.21 -18.99 8.87
CA GLU A 475 -15.60 -18.55 9.04
C GLU A 475 -16.44 -18.85 7.79
N ALA A 476 -15.94 -18.50 6.61
CA ALA A 476 -16.60 -18.77 5.34
C ALA A 476 -16.79 -20.28 5.08
N ILE A 477 -15.79 -21.12 5.41
CA ILE A 477 -15.92 -22.58 5.30
C ILE A 477 -17.08 -23.08 6.18
N ARG A 478 -17.16 -22.61 7.43
CA ARG A 478 -18.26 -22.99 8.35
C ARG A 478 -19.61 -22.55 7.83
N GLU A 479 -19.71 -21.32 7.33
CA GLU A 479 -20.94 -20.76 6.75
C GLU A 479 -21.42 -21.60 5.57
N TYR A 480 -20.55 -21.86 4.58
CA TYR A 480 -20.95 -22.58 3.38
C TYR A 480 -21.20 -24.08 3.61
N LEU A 481 -20.50 -24.72 4.55
CA LEU A 481 -20.85 -26.08 4.98
C LEU A 481 -22.25 -26.13 5.57
N ALA A 482 -22.62 -25.17 6.42
CA ALA A 482 -23.97 -25.09 6.98
C ALA A 482 -25.03 -24.85 5.89
N LEU A 483 -24.74 -23.99 4.91
CA LEU A 483 -25.62 -23.76 3.75
C LEU A 483 -25.80 -25.03 2.93
N LEU A 484 -24.73 -25.77 2.64
CA LEU A 484 -24.78 -27.04 1.91
C LEU A 484 -25.62 -28.09 2.64
N THR A 485 -25.45 -28.23 3.96
CA THR A 485 -26.29 -29.13 4.77
C THR A 485 -27.76 -28.70 4.77
N SER A 486 -28.04 -27.39 4.77
CA SER A 486 -29.41 -26.90 4.67
C SER A 486 -30.06 -27.17 3.31
N ALA A 487 -29.29 -27.03 2.21
CA ALA A 487 -29.76 -27.32 0.86
C ALA A 487 -30.12 -28.81 0.68
N GLU A 488 -29.33 -29.71 1.28
CA GLU A 488 -29.64 -31.15 1.31
C GLU A 488 -30.94 -31.45 2.06
N ASN A 489 -31.18 -30.80 3.18
CA ASN A 489 -32.42 -30.99 3.94
C ASN A 489 -33.66 -30.52 3.16
N VAL A 490 -33.50 -29.56 2.22
CA VAL A 490 -34.58 -29.11 1.33
C VAL A 490 -34.78 -30.10 0.17
N GLU A 491 -33.72 -30.67 -0.40
CA GLU A 491 -33.81 -31.72 -1.42
C GLU A 491 -34.31 -33.07 -0.85
N GLN A 492 -34.09 -33.33 0.43
CA GLN A 492 -34.53 -34.55 1.13
C GLN A 492 -35.97 -34.49 1.66
N VAL A 493 -36.72 -33.39 1.49
CA VAL A 493 -38.19 -33.44 1.71
C VAL A 493 -38.79 -34.25 0.57
N PRO A 494 -39.22 -35.51 0.82
CA PRO A 494 -39.71 -36.33 -0.27
C PRO A 494 -41.03 -35.72 -0.77
N ALA A 495 -41.19 -35.66 -2.10
CA ALA A 495 -42.43 -35.26 -2.78
C ALA A 495 -43.66 -36.14 -2.41
N SER A 496 -43.51 -37.09 -1.49
CA SER A 496 -44.58 -37.91 -0.93
C SER A 496 -45.36 -37.26 0.23
N GLN A 497 -45.02 -36.04 0.69
CA GLN A 497 -45.80 -35.34 1.74
C GLN A 497 -46.68 -34.17 1.26
N VAL A 498 -46.78 -33.89 -0.04
CA VAL A 498 -47.69 -32.84 -0.57
C VAL A 498 -49.02 -33.41 -1.10
N ILE A 499 -49.30 -34.70 -0.88
CA ILE A 499 -50.64 -35.27 -1.14
C ILE A 499 -51.16 -35.94 0.13
N ARG A 500 -51.84 -35.16 0.99
CA ARG A 500 -53.04 -35.53 1.79
C ARG A 500 -53.33 -34.48 2.86
N ASN A 501 -54.10 -33.45 2.49
CA ASN A 501 -55.49 -33.22 2.90
C ASN A 501 -55.94 -31.82 2.50
#